data_AF-A0A3P6G4F9-F1
#
_entry.id   AF-A0A3P6G4F9-F1
#
_cell.length_a   1.000
_cell.length_b   1.000
_cell.length_c   1.000
_cell.angle_alpha   90.00
_cell.angle_beta   90.00
_cell.angle_gamma   90.00
#
_symmetry.space_group_name_H-M   'P 1'
#
loop_
_entity.id
_entity.type
_entity.pdbx_description
1 polymer ?
#
loop_
_entity_poly.entity_id
_entity_poly.type
_entity_poly.pdbx_seq_one_letter_code
_entity_poly.pdbx_strand_id
1 'polypeptide(L)'
;SQQEVELHAYLTTLTLPLTHDKDDIFEWVAGNSPLCVFRSSTTWEVLRSRQEKKDWVDVVWFKGAVPKHCFTMWVTNYDRLPTRSRLAGWGMLVSAECAFCSRFDETRDHLMLTCEYSTQVWKEVLLRCQSPSTLLTNWSELLSWIRSS
;
A
#
# COMPACT_ATOMS: atom_id res chain seq x y z
N SER A 1 25.66 51.50 1.25
CA SER A 1 27.08 51.81 1.52
C SER A 1 27.84 51.94 0.19
N GLN A 2 29.06 52.46 0.17
CA GLN A 2 29.84 52.61 -1.07
C GLN A 2 30.06 51.27 -1.81
N GLN A 3 30.15 50.17 -1.07
CA GLN A 3 30.27 48.81 -1.61
C GLN A 3 29.04 48.35 -2.39
N GLU A 4 27.83 48.75 -1.98
CA GLU A 4 26.60 48.40 -2.71
C GLU A 4 26.55 49.11 -4.06
N VAL A 5 27.01 50.37 -4.11
CA VAL A 5 27.05 51.16 -5.35
C VAL A 5 28.08 50.58 -6.32
N GLU A 6 29.26 50.19 -5.82
CA GLU A 6 30.29 49.52 -6.62
C GLU A 6 29.83 48.16 -7.14
N LEU A 7 29.13 47.37 -6.31
CA LEU A 7 28.55 46.10 -6.72
C LEU A 7 27.50 46.28 -7.82
N HIS A 8 26.58 47.24 -7.68
CA HIS A 8 25.59 47.54 -8.70
C HIS A 8 26.22 48.01 -10.01
N ALA A 9 27.22 48.90 -9.95
CA ALA A 9 27.96 49.35 -11.13
C ALA A 9 28.66 48.17 -11.81
N TYR A 10 29.31 47.29 -11.05
CA TYR A 10 29.96 46.10 -11.58
C TYR A 10 28.96 45.14 -12.26
N LEU A 11 27.82 44.86 -11.64
CA LEU A 11 26.78 43.99 -12.22
C LEU A 11 26.27 44.51 -13.57
N THR A 12 26.16 45.84 -13.76
CA THR A 12 25.77 46.42 -15.06
C THR A 12 26.81 46.27 -16.16
N THR A 13 28.07 45.97 -15.82
CA THR A 13 29.13 45.71 -16.81
C THR A 13 29.17 44.25 -17.28
N LEU A 14 28.46 43.34 -16.59
CA LEU A 14 28.37 41.94 -16.98
C LEU A 14 27.40 41.79 -18.15
N THR A 15 27.92 41.42 -19.32
CA THR A 15 27.09 40.94 -20.42
C THR A 15 26.52 39.57 -20.05
N LEU A 16 25.20 39.49 -19.88
CA LEU A 16 24.53 38.22 -19.64
C LEU A 16 24.74 37.30 -20.86
N PRO A 17 25.04 36.00 -20.64
CA PRO A 17 25.36 35.07 -21.73
C PRO A 17 24.16 34.70 -22.62
N LEU A 18 22.96 35.22 -22.34
CA LEU A 18 21.72 34.86 -23.03
C LEU A 18 21.14 36.07 -23.77
N THR A 19 20.87 35.89 -25.06
CA THR A 19 20.08 36.80 -25.89
C THR A 19 18.72 37.05 -25.24
N HIS A 20 18.33 38.31 -25.04
CA HIS A 20 17.03 38.73 -24.46
C HIS A 20 15.78 38.26 -25.22
N ASP A 21 15.95 37.52 -26.33
CA ASP A 21 14.91 37.11 -27.26
C ASP A 21 14.64 35.59 -27.21
N LYS A 22 14.92 34.96 -26.06
CA LYS A 22 14.57 33.55 -25.81
C LYS A 22 13.68 33.48 -24.57
N ASP A 23 12.47 33.00 -24.76
CA ASP A 23 11.56 32.70 -23.66
C ASP A 23 12.12 31.56 -22.80
N ASP A 24 12.02 31.71 -21.48
CA ASP A 24 12.33 30.64 -20.54
C ASP A 24 11.37 29.45 -20.74
N ILE A 25 11.92 28.24 -20.73
CA ILE A 25 11.14 27.00 -20.82
C ILE A 25 11.26 26.25 -19.50
N PHE A 26 10.13 25.83 -18.95
CA PHE A 26 10.12 24.93 -17.80
C PHE A 26 10.37 23.50 -18.25
N GLU A 27 11.36 22.85 -17.64
CA GLU A 27 11.66 21.44 -17.84
C GLU A 27 11.38 20.66 -16.55
N TRP A 28 10.64 19.56 -16.66
CA TRP A 28 10.33 18.68 -15.55
C TRP A 28 11.25 17.46 -15.58
N VAL A 29 12.19 17.37 -14.64
CA VAL A 29 13.16 16.27 -14.62
C VAL A 29 12.66 15.13 -13.73
N ALA A 30 12.30 14.01 -14.35
CA ALA A 30 11.91 12.78 -13.66
C ALA A 30 13.04 11.74 -13.78
N GLY A 31 13.84 11.57 -12.73
CA GLY A 31 14.99 10.66 -12.78
C GLY A 31 16.06 11.17 -13.77
N ASN A 32 16.48 10.33 -14.72
CA ASN A 32 17.50 10.69 -15.71
C ASN A 32 16.93 11.25 -17.03
N SER A 33 15.61 11.43 -17.11
CA SER A 33 14.95 11.90 -18.33
C SER A 33 14.29 13.24 -18.09
N PRO A 34 14.78 14.32 -18.74
CA PRO A 34 14.03 15.55 -18.80
C PRO A 34 12.74 15.34 -19.60
N LEU A 35 11.62 15.81 -19.06
CA LEU A 35 10.33 15.84 -19.73
C LEU A 35 9.88 17.30 -19.83
N CYS A 36 9.56 17.78 -21.02
CA CYS A 36 8.95 19.10 -21.20
C CYS A 36 7.48 19.18 -20.71
N VAL A 37 6.92 18.07 -20.21
CA VAL A 37 5.54 17.98 -19.71
C VAL A 37 5.52 17.17 -18.42
N PHE A 38 4.87 17.73 -17.39
CA PHE A 38 4.64 17.03 -16.13
C PHE A 38 3.78 15.77 -16.33
N ARG A 39 4.25 14.63 -15.81
CA ARG A 39 3.50 13.37 -15.79
C ARG A 39 3.51 12.81 -14.39
N SER A 40 2.36 12.87 -13.72
CA SER A 40 2.19 12.36 -12.36
C SER A 40 2.61 10.89 -12.22
N SER A 41 2.37 10.06 -13.24
CA SER A 41 2.80 8.66 -13.25
C SER A 41 4.33 8.52 -13.23
N THR A 42 5.06 9.30 -14.03
CA THR A 42 6.52 9.24 -14.08
C THR A 42 7.14 9.80 -12.80
N THR A 43 6.60 10.92 -12.31
CA THR A 43 6.99 11.51 -11.02
C THR A 43 6.81 10.50 -9.89
N TRP A 44 5.65 9.84 -9.82
CA TRP A 44 5.37 8.83 -8.81
C TRP A 44 6.31 7.63 -8.90
N GLU A 45 6.61 7.16 -10.12
CA GLU A 45 7.53 6.05 -10.36
C GLU A 45 8.96 6.34 -9.88
N VAL A 46 9.41 7.58 -9.99
CA VAL A 46 10.73 8.02 -9.52
C VAL A 46 10.75 8.23 -8.01
N LEU A 47 9.70 8.83 -7.45
CA LEU A 47 9.62 9.14 -6.02
C LEU A 47 9.38 7.90 -5.16
N ARG A 48 8.69 6.88 -5.69
CA ARG A 48 8.34 5.70 -4.91
C ARG A 48 9.56 4.79 -4.69
N SER A 49 9.75 4.36 -3.45
CA SER A 49 10.63 3.22 -3.17
C SER A 49 9.95 1.94 -3.65
N ARG A 50 10.46 1.31 -4.72
CA ARG A 50 9.95 0.01 -5.18
C ARG A 50 10.29 -1.04 -4.14
N GLN A 51 9.26 -1.73 -3.66
CA GLN A 51 9.39 -2.90 -2.80
C GLN A 51 9.33 -4.17 -3.65
N GLU A 52 9.85 -5.26 -3.11
CA GLU A 52 9.73 -6.57 -3.73
C GLU A 52 8.26 -6.95 -3.91
N LYS A 53 7.94 -7.51 -5.08
CA LYS A 53 6.59 -8.00 -5.39
C LYS A 53 6.27 -9.13 -4.41
N LYS A 54 5.18 -9.00 -3.66
CA LYS A 54 4.73 -10.04 -2.75
C LYS A 54 4.08 -11.18 -3.53
N ASP A 55 4.38 -12.42 -3.15
CA ASP A 55 3.89 -13.61 -3.83
C ASP A 55 2.36 -13.71 -3.84
N TRP A 56 1.65 -13.03 -2.94
CA TRP A 56 0.18 -13.09 -2.81
C TRP A 56 -0.52 -11.97 -3.59
N VAL A 57 0.20 -11.13 -4.33
CA VAL A 57 -0.36 -9.96 -4.99
C VAL A 57 -1.41 -10.31 -6.04
N ASP A 58 -1.25 -11.44 -6.73
CA ASP A 58 -2.17 -11.98 -7.72
C ASP A 58 -3.46 -12.55 -7.10
N VAL A 59 -3.37 -13.10 -5.90
CA VAL A 59 -4.55 -13.53 -5.10
C VAL A 59 -5.45 -12.34 -4.75
N VAL A 60 -4.86 -11.17 -4.54
CA VAL A 60 -5.59 -9.96 -4.14
C VAL A 60 -6.07 -9.16 -5.35
N TRP A 61 -5.21 -9.01 -6.36
CA TRP A 61 -5.43 -8.14 -7.50
C TRP A 61 -5.51 -8.95 -8.78
N PHE A 62 -6.72 -9.39 -9.13
CA PHE A 62 -7.01 -10.13 -10.36
C PHE A 62 -8.12 -9.44 -11.17
N LYS A 63 -8.24 -9.83 -12.44
CA LYS A 63 -9.27 -9.27 -13.34
C LYS A 63 -10.66 -9.66 -12.83
N GLY A 64 -11.53 -8.67 -12.62
CA GLY A 64 -12.88 -8.89 -12.09
C GLY A 64 -12.96 -8.90 -10.56
N ALA A 65 -11.85 -8.69 -9.86
CA ALA A 65 -11.85 -8.56 -8.42
C ALA A 65 -12.58 -7.29 -7.97
N VAL A 66 -13.39 -7.40 -6.92
CA VAL A 66 -14.14 -6.26 -6.37
C VAL A 66 -13.19 -5.42 -5.51
N PRO A 67 -12.99 -4.11 -5.81
CA PRO A 67 -11.98 -3.29 -5.13
C PRO A 67 -12.08 -3.28 -3.60
N LYS A 68 -13.31 -3.30 -3.05
CA LYS A 68 -13.55 -3.37 -1.60
C LYS A 68 -12.95 -4.65 -0.99
N HIS A 69 -13.15 -5.80 -1.64
CA HIS A 69 -12.62 -7.08 -1.16
C HIS A 69 -11.10 -7.17 -1.33
N CYS A 70 -10.57 -6.64 -2.45
CA CYS A 70 -9.13 -6.54 -2.65
C CYS A 70 -8.46 -5.72 -1.56
N PHE A 71 -9.00 -4.55 -1.23
CA PHE A 71 -8.45 -3.70 -0.18
C PHE A 71 -8.48 -4.40 1.17
N THR A 72 -9.62 -5.01 1.55
CA THR A 72 -9.69 -5.78 2.80
C THR A 72 -8.65 -6.89 2.81
N MET A 73 -8.59 -7.74 1.78
CA MET A 73 -7.64 -8.87 1.72
C MET A 73 -6.17 -8.40 1.71
N TRP A 74 -5.87 -7.29 1.04
CA TRP A 74 -4.55 -6.65 1.06
C TRP A 74 -4.13 -6.28 2.48
N VAL A 75 -5.00 -5.58 3.22
CA VAL A 75 -4.74 -5.20 4.61
C VAL A 75 -4.62 -6.43 5.51
N THR A 76 -5.45 -7.45 5.28
CA THR A 76 -5.41 -8.72 6.01
C THR A 76 -4.09 -9.47 5.79
N ASN A 77 -3.59 -9.54 4.55
CA ASN A 77 -2.29 -10.16 4.25
C ASN A 77 -1.12 -9.48 4.97
N TYR A 78 -1.20 -8.18 5.20
CA TYR A 78 -0.21 -7.45 6.00
C TYR A 78 -0.41 -7.56 7.52
N ASP A 79 -1.43 -8.27 7.98
CA ASP A 79 -1.84 -8.33 9.39
C ASP A 79 -2.11 -6.94 9.98
N ARG A 80 -2.75 -6.07 9.19
CA ARG A 80 -3.01 -4.66 9.53
C ARG A 80 -4.48 -4.34 9.73
N LEU A 81 -5.34 -5.35 9.82
CA LEU A 81 -6.74 -5.13 10.15
C LEU A 81 -6.84 -4.50 11.56
N PRO A 82 -7.83 -3.63 11.80
CA PRO A 82 -8.09 -3.04 13.11
C PRO A 82 -8.80 -4.06 14.02
N THR A 83 -8.19 -5.21 14.25
CA THR A 83 -8.74 -6.22 15.17
C THR A 83 -8.65 -5.72 16.60
N ARG A 84 -9.54 -6.20 17.48
CA ARG A 84 -9.55 -5.74 18.88
C ARG A 84 -8.23 -5.96 19.61
N SER A 85 -7.53 -7.07 19.39
CA SER A 85 -6.19 -7.28 19.97
C SER A 85 -5.18 -6.22 19.52
N ARG A 86 -5.25 -5.80 18.25
CA ARG A 86 -4.37 -4.74 17.71
C ARG A 86 -4.71 -3.37 18.28
N LEU A 87 -6.01 -3.04 18.38
CA LEU A 87 -6.48 -1.79 18.96
C LEU A 87 -6.13 -1.69 20.46
N ALA A 88 -6.31 -2.77 21.21
CA ALA A 88 -5.88 -2.86 22.60
C ALA A 88 -4.35 -2.67 22.72
N GLY A 89 -3.57 -3.26 21.81
CA GLY A 89 -2.12 -3.07 21.71
C GLY A 89 -1.69 -1.63 21.41
N TRP A 90 -2.57 -0.78 20.88
CA TRP A 90 -2.35 0.66 20.73
C TRP A 90 -2.69 1.48 21.98
N GLY A 91 -3.07 0.82 23.08
CA GLY A 91 -3.45 1.47 24.33
C GLY A 91 -4.91 1.95 24.37
N MET A 92 -5.75 1.50 23.44
CA MET A 92 -7.19 1.78 23.51
C MET A 92 -7.82 0.95 24.64
N LEU A 93 -8.74 1.57 25.39
CA LEU A 93 -9.51 0.90 26.46
C LEU A 93 -10.63 0.05 25.85
N VAL A 94 -10.27 -1.03 25.15
CA VAL A 94 -11.18 -1.99 24.52
C VAL A 94 -10.81 -3.42 24.93
N SER A 95 -11.81 -4.30 25.07
CA SER A 95 -11.54 -5.74 25.29
C SER A 95 -10.89 -6.32 24.04
N ALA A 96 -9.82 -7.09 24.20
CA ALA A 96 -9.15 -7.82 23.13
C ALA A 96 -9.98 -9.02 22.63
N GLU A 97 -11.00 -9.45 23.38
CA GLU A 97 -11.80 -10.63 23.07
C GLU A 97 -12.55 -10.49 21.73
N CYS A 98 -12.53 -11.57 20.96
CA CYS A 98 -13.22 -11.73 19.69
C CYS A 98 -14.71 -11.44 19.81
N ALA A 99 -15.22 -10.54 18.97
CA ALA A 99 -16.63 -10.16 18.96
C ALA A 99 -17.59 -11.33 18.64
N PHE A 100 -17.09 -12.38 17.98
CA PHE A 100 -17.92 -13.53 17.59
C PHE A 100 -17.98 -14.62 18.64
N CYS A 101 -16.84 -15.02 19.22
CA CYS A 101 -16.79 -16.14 20.16
C CYS A 101 -16.71 -15.71 21.64
N SER A 102 -16.29 -14.48 21.93
CA SER A 102 -16.07 -13.97 23.29
C SER A 102 -15.24 -14.90 24.19
N ARG A 103 -14.29 -15.65 23.61
CA ARG A 103 -13.47 -16.66 24.31
C ARG A 103 -11.97 -16.47 24.13
N PHE A 104 -11.57 -16.01 22.95
CA PHE A 104 -10.17 -15.80 22.58
C PHE A 104 -9.97 -14.39 22.05
N ASP A 105 -8.73 -13.94 22.05
CA ASP A 105 -8.31 -12.67 21.47
C ASP A 105 -8.64 -12.57 19.97
N GLU A 106 -9.15 -11.41 19.57
CA GLU A 106 -9.43 -11.06 18.18
C GLU A 106 -8.13 -10.74 17.43
N THR A 107 -7.44 -11.79 17.01
CA THR A 107 -6.32 -11.69 16.06
C THR A 107 -6.83 -11.90 14.63
N ARG A 108 -6.04 -11.58 13.61
CA ARG A 108 -6.39 -11.87 12.21
C ARG A 108 -6.70 -13.34 12.00
N ASP A 109 -5.80 -14.22 12.43
CA ASP A 109 -5.92 -15.66 12.20
C ASP A 109 -7.11 -16.23 12.98
N HIS A 110 -7.36 -15.74 14.20
CA HIS A 110 -8.55 -16.12 14.94
C HIS A 110 -9.82 -15.64 14.23
N LEU A 111 -9.93 -14.34 13.95
CA LEU A 111 -11.09 -13.74 13.33
C LEU A 111 -11.42 -14.38 11.97
N MET A 112 -10.42 -14.66 11.15
CA MET A 112 -10.63 -15.12 9.77
C MET A 112 -10.67 -16.64 9.63
N LEU A 113 -10.02 -17.41 10.52
CA LEU A 113 -9.79 -18.84 10.32
C LEU A 113 -10.22 -19.70 11.51
N THR A 114 -9.71 -19.42 12.72
CA THR A 114 -9.82 -20.37 13.84
C THR A 114 -10.97 -20.08 14.82
N CYS A 115 -11.66 -18.94 14.68
CA CYS A 115 -12.86 -18.64 15.45
C CYS A 115 -13.98 -19.62 15.13
N GLU A 116 -14.69 -20.09 16.16
CA GLU A 116 -15.80 -21.06 16.03
C GLU A 116 -16.82 -20.62 14.96
N TYR A 117 -17.17 -19.34 14.93
CA TYR A 117 -18.02 -18.77 13.88
C TYR A 117 -17.40 -18.89 12.48
N SER A 118 -16.15 -18.44 12.31
CA SER A 118 -15.46 -18.43 11.02
C SER A 118 -15.21 -19.84 10.49
N THR A 119 -14.93 -20.82 11.37
CA THR A 119 -14.81 -22.22 10.97
C THR A 119 -16.11 -22.77 10.38
N GLN A 120 -17.28 -22.35 10.87
CA GLN A 120 -18.56 -22.75 10.28
C GLN A 120 -18.76 -22.14 8.89
N VAL A 121 -18.38 -20.86 8.71
CA VAL A 121 -18.40 -20.21 7.39
C VAL A 121 -17.48 -20.95 6.41
N TRP A 122 -16.26 -21.28 6.82
CA TRP A 122 -15.31 -22.01 5.96
C TRP A 122 -15.78 -23.41 5.59
N LYS A 123 -16.44 -24.14 6.49
CA LYS A 123 -17.04 -25.44 6.16
C LYS A 123 -18.01 -25.33 4.98
N GLU A 124 -18.89 -24.32 5.02
CA GLU A 124 -19.85 -24.06 3.95
C GLU A 124 -19.19 -23.63 2.64
N VAL A 125 -18.13 -22.81 2.71
CA VAL A 125 -17.37 -22.37 1.53
C VAL A 125 -16.62 -23.54 0.89
N LEU A 126 -15.88 -24.32 1.69
CA LEU A 126 -15.08 -25.45 1.21
C LEU A 126 -15.97 -26.53 0.58
N LEU A 127 -17.15 -26.78 1.16
CA LEU A 127 -18.15 -27.69 0.60
C LEU A 127 -18.60 -27.22 -0.80
N ARG A 128 -18.92 -25.93 -0.96
CA ARG A 128 -19.34 -25.35 -2.25
C ARG A 128 -18.21 -25.33 -3.29
N CYS A 129 -16.97 -25.18 -2.85
CA CYS A 129 -15.79 -25.19 -3.70
C CYS A 129 -15.27 -26.61 -4.02
N GLN A 130 -15.96 -27.68 -3.56
CA GLN A 130 -15.54 -29.08 -3.78
C GLN A 130 -14.10 -29.34 -3.33
N SER A 131 -13.65 -28.66 -2.28
CA SER A 131 -12.29 -28.79 -1.80
C SER A 131 -12.11 -30.12 -1.05
N PRO A 132 -11.01 -30.88 -1.27
CA PRO A 132 -10.76 -32.18 -0.61
C PRO A 132 -10.62 -32.11 0.92
N SER A 133 -10.65 -30.90 1.50
CA SER A 133 -10.66 -30.56 2.92
C SER A 133 -9.34 -30.75 3.66
N THR A 134 -8.75 -29.61 4.02
CA THR A 134 -8.13 -29.41 5.34
C THR A 134 -8.79 -28.18 5.97
N LEU A 135 -9.04 -28.23 7.29
CA LEU A 135 -9.39 -27.01 8.02
C LEU A 135 -8.22 -26.04 7.83
N LEU A 136 -8.52 -24.82 7.36
CA LEU A 136 -7.51 -23.78 7.24
C LEU A 136 -7.22 -23.26 8.65
N THR A 137 -6.08 -23.68 9.21
CA THR A 137 -5.73 -23.34 10.60
C THR A 137 -4.82 -22.13 10.69
N ASN A 138 -4.13 -21.80 9.60
CA ASN A 138 -3.23 -20.67 9.52
C ASN A 138 -3.29 -19.97 8.16
N TRP A 139 -2.76 -18.76 8.13
CA TRP A 139 -2.83 -17.89 6.95
C TRP A 139 -2.08 -18.44 5.73
N SER A 140 -0.98 -19.17 5.96
CA SER A 140 -0.17 -19.76 4.89
C SER A 140 -0.94 -20.87 4.16
N GLU A 141 -1.67 -21.71 4.89
CA GLU A 141 -2.56 -22.73 4.33
C GLU A 141 -3.66 -22.11 3.47
N LEU A 142 -4.30 -21.03 3.95
CA LEU A 142 -5.31 -20.30 3.20
C LEU A 142 -4.74 -19.80 1.86
N LEU A 143 -3.58 -19.14 1.88
CA LEU A 143 -2.95 -18.62 0.67
C LEU A 143 -2.51 -19.73 -0.29
N SER A 144 -2.03 -20.86 0.24
CA SER A 144 -1.69 -22.05 -0.56
C SER A 144 -2.93 -22.59 -1.27
N TRP A 145 -4.04 -22.76 -0.55
CA TRP A 145 -5.31 -23.25 -1.10
C TRP A 145 -5.85 -22.34 -2.20
N ILE A 146 -5.88 -21.01 -1.99
CA ILE A 146 -6.38 -20.06 -2.99
C ILE A 146 -5.55 -20.10 -4.28
N ARG A 147 -4.23 -20.25 -4.17
CA ARG A 147 -3.35 -20.33 -5.35
C ARG A 147 -3.41 -21.67 -6.07
N SER A 148 -3.78 -22.74 -5.37
CA SER A 148 -3.93 -24.09 -5.95
C SER A 148 -5.26 -24.31 -6.64
N SER A 149 -6.24 -23.43 -6.40
CA SER A 149 -7.61 -23.48 -6.95
C SER A 149 -7.71 -22.63 -8.20
#